data_AF-A0AAE8W5F3-F1
#
_entry.id   AF-A0AAE8W5F3-F1
#
_cell.length_a   1.000
_cell.length_b   1.000
_cell.length_c   1.000
_cell.angle_alpha   90.00
_cell.angle_beta   90.00
_cell.angle_gamma   90.00
#
_symmetry.space_group_name_H-M   'P 1'
#
loop_
_entity.id
_entity.type
_entity.pdbx_description
1 polymer ?
#
loop_
_entity_poly.entity_id
_entity_poly.type
_entity_poly.pdbx_seq_one_letter_code
_entity_poly.pdbx_strand_id
1 'polypeptide(L)'
;VGPSRLRVEVDGVVLVDLGQPVEAVSITPGAGGGAEVEVRPVSVGAEAAPLQAVGKLVTVSGADFRYRADSLVAGPVRTRTWTVREGAWGLTLPG
;
A
#
# COMPACT_ATOMS: atom_id res chain seq x y z
N VAL A 1 -14.04 -6.30 -6.18
CA VAL A 1 -12.73 -6.65 -6.78
C VAL A 1 -12.36 -8.02 -6.21
N GLY A 2 -11.97 -8.98 -7.04
CA GLY A 2 -11.53 -10.29 -6.56
C GLY A 2 -10.15 -10.23 -5.90
N PRO A 3 -9.71 -11.32 -5.26
CA PRO A 3 -8.40 -11.36 -4.63
C PRO A 3 -7.28 -11.10 -5.64
N SER A 4 -6.30 -10.28 -5.26
CA SER A 4 -5.18 -9.85 -6.10
C SER A 4 -3.89 -10.53 -5.65
N ARG A 5 -3.01 -10.89 -6.59
CA ARG A 5 -1.65 -11.35 -6.26
C ARG A 5 -0.70 -10.18 -6.38
N LEU A 6 -0.30 -9.64 -5.24
CA LEU A 6 0.57 -8.47 -5.14
C LEU A 6 1.75 -8.80 -4.23
N ARG A 7 2.91 -8.27 -4.58
CA ARG A 7 4.07 -8.17 -3.70
C ARG A 7 4.10 -6.76 -3.12
N VAL A 8 4.18 -6.67 -1.79
CA VAL A 8 4.26 -5.41 -1.05
C VAL A 8 5.59 -5.37 -0.33
N GLU A 9 6.38 -4.34 -0.62
CA GLU A 9 7.66 -4.06 0.01
C GLU A 9 7.60 -2.74 0.75
N VAL A 10 8.13 -2.72 1.97
CA VAL A 10 8.24 -1.53 2.82
C VAL A 10 9.70 -1.39 3.24
N ASP A 11 10.36 -0.32 2.82
CA ASP A 11 11.79 -0.05 3.06
C ASP A 11 12.70 -1.24 2.70
N GLY A 12 12.35 -1.96 1.62
CA GLY A 12 13.08 -3.14 1.14
C GLY A 12 12.71 -4.45 1.83
N VAL A 13 11.83 -4.44 2.83
CA VAL A 13 11.31 -5.64 3.50
C VAL A 13 10.02 -6.10 2.82
N VAL A 14 9.98 -7.36 2.39
CA VAL A 14 8.78 -7.96 1.80
C VAL A 14 7.76 -8.29 2.90
N LEU A 15 6.60 -7.62 2.86
CA LEU A 15 5.49 -7.86 3.79
C LEU A 15 4.59 -8.99 3.29
N VAL A 16 4.36 -9.07 1.98
CA VAL A 16 3.67 -10.18 1.30
C VAL A 16 4.26 -10.34 -0.10
N ASP A 17 4.28 -11.56 -0.63
CA ASP A 17 4.73 -11.86 -2.00
C ASP A 17 3.59 -12.51 -2.81
N LEU A 18 3.77 -12.61 -4.13
CA LEU A 18 2.79 -13.06 -5.14
C LEU A 18 2.20 -14.45 -4.87
N GLY A 19 2.87 -15.27 -4.05
CA GLY A 19 2.39 -16.57 -3.62
C GLY A 19 1.10 -16.51 -2.78
N GLN A 20 0.89 -15.43 -2.04
CA GLN A 20 -0.27 -15.24 -1.17
C GLN A 20 -1.21 -14.17 -1.76
N PRO A 21 -2.45 -14.54 -2.14
CA PRO A 21 -3.40 -13.55 -2.61
C PRO A 21 -3.85 -12.64 -1.46
N VAL A 22 -4.13 -11.38 -1.79
CA VAL A 22 -4.60 -10.34 -0.86
C VAL A 22 -5.98 -9.85 -1.24
N GLU A 23 -6.79 -9.54 -0.23
CA GLU A 23 -8.11 -8.92 -0.38
C GLU A 23 -7.99 -7.39 -0.45
N ALA A 24 -7.07 -6.83 0.34
CA ALA A 24 -6.85 -5.39 0.40
C ALA A 24 -5.40 -5.04 0.73
N VAL A 25 -4.96 -3.90 0.20
CA VAL A 25 -3.73 -3.20 0.61
C VAL A 25 -4.12 -1.74 0.84
N SER A 26 -3.81 -1.20 2.01
CA SER A 26 -3.98 0.22 2.33
C SER A 26 -2.66 0.82 2.78
N ILE A 27 -2.41 2.03 2.30
CA ILE A 27 -1.23 2.83 2.66
C ILE A 27 -1.76 4.18 3.14
N THR A 28 -1.50 4.51 4.40
CA THR A 28 -1.96 5.75 5.03
C THR A 28 -0.78 6.50 5.65
N PRO A 29 -0.86 7.84 5.78
CA PRO A 29 0.12 8.57 6.59
C PRO A 29 0.06 8.09 8.04
N GLY A 30 1.22 7.76 8.61
CA GLY A 30 1.36 7.37 10.01
C GLY A 30 1.82 8.52 10.90
N ALA A 31 1.51 8.45 12.18
CA ALA A 31 1.79 9.52 13.15
C ALA A 31 3.30 9.82 13.35
N GLY A 32 4.17 8.85 13.04
CA GLY A 32 5.64 8.95 13.18
C GLY A 32 6.40 9.45 11.95
N GLY A 33 5.73 10.00 10.94
CA GLY A 33 6.39 10.46 9.70
C GLY A 33 6.78 9.33 8.74
N GLY A 34 6.15 8.16 8.89
CA GLY A 34 6.18 7.05 7.94
C GLY A 34 4.81 6.83 7.31
N ALA A 35 4.72 5.91 6.36
CA ALA A 35 3.47 5.38 5.86
C ALA A 35 3.14 4.10 6.62
N GLU A 36 1.94 4.06 7.21
CA GLU A 36 1.34 2.84 7.75
C GLU A 36 0.82 2.00 6.58
N VAL A 37 1.27 0.76 6.50
CA VAL A 37 0.90 -0.20 5.47
C VAL A 37 0.17 -1.34 6.16
N GLU A 38 -1.07 -1.58 5.73
CA GLU A 38 -1.85 -2.75 6.11
C GLU A 38 -2.14 -3.59 4.87
N VAL A 39 -1.86 -4.88 4.98
CA VAL A 39 -2.19 -5.89 3.98
C VAL A 39 -3.14 -6.88 4.62
N ARG A 40 -4.27 -7.12 3.96
CA ARG A 40 -5.23 -8.17 4.35
C ARG A 40 -5.08 -9.34 3.38
N PRO A 41 -4.46 -10.44 3.80
CA PRO A 41 -4.42 -11.64 2.99
C PRO A 41 -5.81 -12.25 2.84
N VAL A 42 -6.02 -13.00 1.76
CA VAL A 42 -7.23 -13.84 1.65
C VAL A 42 -7.20 -14.90 2.74
N SER A 43 -8.26 -14.95 3.54
CA SER A 43 -8.43 -16.00 4.55
C SER A 43 -8.93 -17.27 3.87
N VAL A 44 -8.18 -18.38 4.00
CA VAL A 44 -8.65 -19.72 3.62
C VAL A 44 -8.87 -20.50 4.93
N GLY A 45 -10.03 -20.29 5.57
CA GLY A 45 -10.34 -20.86 6.88
C GLY A 45 -10.33 -19.81 8.00
N ALA A 46 -9.71 -20.11 9.14
CA ALA A 46 -9.64 -19.17 10.28
C ALA A 46 -9.11 -17.80 9.84
N GLU A 47 -9.68 -16.73 10.42
CA GLU A 47 -9.41 -15.34 10.07
C GLU A 47 -7.90 -15.05 10.02
N ALA A 48 -7.37 -14.72 8.84
CA ALA A 48 -5.97 -14.35 8.68
C ALA A 48 -5.77 -12.94 9.24
N ALA A 49 -4.96 -12.83 10.29
CA ALA A 49 -4.62 -11.53 10.86
C ALA A 49 -3.98 -10.61 9.80
N PRO A 50 -4.32 -9.30 9.78
CA PRO A 50 -3.68 -8.35 8.89
C PRO A 50 -2.17 -8.28 9.13
N LEU A 51 -1.41 -8.10 8.05
CA LEU A 51 0.02 -7.82 8.10
C LEU A 51 0.22 -6.31 8.13
N GLN A 52 1.05 -5.82 9.04
CA GLN A 52 1.27 -4.39 9.25
C GLN A 52 2.75 -4.02 9.21
N ALA A 53 3.05 -2.87 8.63
CA ALA A 53 4.40 -2.29 8.62
C ALA A 53 4.33 -0.76 8.60
N VAL A 54 5.42 -0.10 9.01
CA VAL A 54 5.61 1.34 8.87
C VAL A 54 6.93 1.59 8.16
N GLY A 55 6.93 2.45 7.13
CA GLY A 55 8.17 2.79 6.42
C GLY A 55 8.07 4.03 5.54
N LYS A 56 9.16 4.40 4.88
CA LYS A 56 9.22 5.63 4.05
C LYS A 56 9.12 5.35 2.56
N LEU A 57 9.46 4.14 2.10
CA LEU A 57 9.39 3.72 0.71
C LEU A 57 8.52 2.47 0.60
N VAL A 58 7.37 2.60 -0.05
CA VAL A 58 6.45 1.48 -0.26
C VAL A 58 6.37 1.17 -1.74
N THR A 59 6.63 -0.09 -2.11
CA THR A 59 6.47 -0.57 -3.49
C THR A 59 5.44 -1.68 -3.52
N VAL A 60 4.44 -1.53 -4.39
CA VAL A 60 3.45 -2.56 -4.69
C VAL A 60 3.66 -2.99 -6.13
N SER A 61 3.86 -4.28 -6.35
CA SER A 61 4.01 -4.88 -7.68
C SER A 61 3.14 -6.12 -7.86
N GLY A 62 2.85 -6.48 -9.11
CA GLY A 62 2.08 -7.67 -9.44
C GLY A 62 1.71 -7.72 -10.92
N ALA A 63 0.64 -8.45 -11.23
CA ALA A 63 -0.03 -8.33 -12.53
C ALA A 63 -0.65 -6.93 -12.68
N ASP A 64 -1.43 -6.71 -13.73
CA ASP A 64 -2.10 -5.42 -13.94
C ASP A 64 -3.12 -5.13 -12.82
N PHE A 65 -2.84 -4.15 -11.96
CA PHE A 65 -3.71 -3.75 -10.86
C PHE A 65 -4.12 -2.27 -10.95
N ARG A 66 -5.25 -1.95 -10.32
CA ARG A 66 -5.73 -0.57 -10.12
C ARG A 66 -5.66 -0.22 -8.65
N TYR A 67 -5.40 1.05 -8.36
CA TYR A 67 -5.40 1.56 -6.99
C TYR A 67 -6.12 2.91 -6.94
N ARG A 68 -6.56 3.29 -5.75
CA ARG A 68 -7.08 4.64 -5.49
C ARG A 68 -6.06 5.41 -4.68
N ALA A 69 -5.78 6.64 -5.10
CA ALA A 69 -5.08 7.64 -4.29
C ALA A 69 -5.90 8.92 -4.35
N ASP A 70 -6.18 9.50 -3.19
CA ASP A 70 -7.09 10.63 -3.04
C ASP A 70 -8.46 10.32 -3.70
N SER A 71 -8.91 11.18 -4.62
CA SER A 71 -10.15 11.00 -5.38
C SER A 71 -9.96 10.25 -6.71
N LEU A 72 -8.73 9.89 -7.09
CA LEU A 72 -8.42 9.32 -8.40
C LEU A 72 -8.19 7.80 -8.32
N VAL A 73 -8.85 7.06 -9.21
CA VAL A 73 -8.51 5.67 -9.51
C VAL A 73 -7.48 5.64 -10.65
N ALA A 74 -6.31 5.06 -10.38
CA ALA A 74 -5.22 4.93 -11.33
C ALA A 74 -5.02 3.47 -11.75
N GLY A 75 -4.42 3.28 -12.94
CA GLY A 75 -4.08 1.98 -13.51
C GLY A 75 -4.95 1.56 -14.71
N PRO A 76 -4.69 0.39 -15.31
CA PRO A 76 -3.82 -0.67 -14.79
C PRO A 76 -2.32 -0.31 -14.76
N VAL A 77 -1.63 -0.72 -13.71
CA VAL A 77 -0.17 -0.67 -13.59
C VAL A 77 0.36 -2.01 -13.09
N ARG A 78 1.65 -2.29 -13.32
CA ARG A 78 2.33 -3.47 -12.77
C ARG A 78 3.13 -3.19 -11.52
N THR A 79 3.56 -1.95 -11.37
CA THR A 79 4.36 -1.49 -10.24
C THR A 79 3.97 -0.06 -9.90
N ARG A 80 3.87 0.23 -8.62
CA ARG A 80 3.76 1.58 -8.10
C ARG A 80 4.58 1.72 -6.84
N THR A 81 5.31 2.84 -6.75
CA THR A 81 6.12 3.19 -5.59
C THR A 81 5.63 4.51 -5.01
N TRP A 82 5.53 4.56 -3.69
CA TRP A 82 5.25 5.75 -2.90
C TRP A 82 6.43 6.03 -1.98
N THR A 83 6.81 7.30 -1.90
CA THR A 83 7.87 7.76 -1.00
C THR A 83 7.27 8.81 -0.09
N VAL A 84 7.39 8.61 1.22
CA VAL A 84 7.03 9.59 2.21
C VAL A 84 7.99 10.77 2.07
N ARG A 85 7.42 11.95 1.86
CA ARG A 85 8.17 13.21 1.85
C ARG A 85 7.74 14.02 3.07
N GLU A 86 8.71 14.35 3.92
CA GLU A 86 8.49 15.28 5.02
C GLU A 86 8.08 16.65 4.45
N GLY A 87 7.06 17.28 5.02
CA GLY A 87 6.54 18.56 4.53
C GLY A 87 5.79 18.50 3.19
N ALA A 88 5.35 17.32 2.72
CA ALA A 88 4.56 17.19 1.49
C ALA A 88 3.21 17.94 1.52
N TRP A 89 2.73 18.30 2.71
CA TRP A 89 1.52 19.08 2.92
C TRP A 89 1.92 20.53 3.20
N GLY A 90 1.51 21.43 2.32
CA GLY A 90 1.62 22.88 2.50
C GLY A 90 0.27 23.53 2.24
N LEU A 91 -0.14 24.46 3.11
CA LEU A 91 -1.31 25.31 2.93
C LEU A 91 -0.83 26.74 2.76
N THR A 92 -1.06 27.33 1.59
CA THR A 92 -0.85 28.77 1.39
C THR A 92 -2.19 29.47 1.56
N LEU A 93 -2.26 30.41 2.50
CA LEU A 93 -3.39 31.32 2.57
C LEU A 93 -3.15 32.49 1.60
N PRO A 94 -4.17 32.95 0.86
CA PRO A 94 -4.06 34.20 0.11
C PRO A 94 -3.82 35.35 1.09
N GLY A 95 -2.88 36.24 0.74
CA GLY A 95 -2.67 37.51 1.42
C GLY A 95 -3.71 38.55 1.05
#